data_AF-A0A218PB55-F1
#
_entry.id   AF-A0A218PB55-F1
#
_cell.length_a   1.000
_cell.length_b   1.000
_cell.length_c   1.000
_cell.angle_alpha   90.00
_cell.angle_beta   90.00
_cell.angle_gamma   90.00
#
_symmetry.space_group_name_H-M   'P 1'
#
loop_
_entity.id
_entity.type
_entity.pdbx_description
1 polymer ?
#
loop_
_entity_poly.entity_id
_entity_poly.type
_entity_poly.pdbx_seq_one_letter_code
_entity_poly.pdbx_strand_id
1 'polypeptide(L)'
;MPYVGFARSPYGPAETYRIILEELGRRGFSVGFSKHHWAGDLPFGLIVAETDSGEVAVRWSLGGKFELKLEEVDKETYDEFVEDTLEYTNADSG
;
A
#
# COMPACT_ATOMS: atom_id res chain seq x y z
N MET A 1 -0.28 0.33 -16.73
CA MET A 1 0.99 -0.08 -16.08
C MET A 1 0.74 -0.01 -14.59
N PRO A 2 1.17 -1.00 -13.79
CA PRO A 2 0.97 -0.96 -12.35
C PRO A 2 1.89 0.06 -11.65
N TYR A 3 1.54 0.40 -10.41
CA TYR A 3 2.32 1.27 -9.55
C TYR A 3 2.67 0.56 -8.25
N VAL A 4 3.88 0.79 -7.76
CA VAL A 4 4.28 0.41 -6.40
C VAL A 4 4.57 1.66 -5.59
N GLY A 5 4.41 1.55 -4.28
CA GLY A 5 4.48 2.70 -3.40
C GLY A 5 4.99 2.39 -2.01
N PHE A 6 5.58 3.42 -1.42
CA PHE A 6 5.98 3.42 -0.03
C PHE A 6 5.31 4.58 0.69
N ALA A 7 4.65 4.26 1.80
CA ALA A 7 4.06 5.23 2.68
C ALA A 7 4.70 5.19 4.08
N ARG A 8 4.86 6.37 4.68
CA ARG A 8 5.04 6.52 6.13
C ARG A 8 3.83 7.22 6.69
N SER A 9 3.36 6.81 7.87
CA SER A 9 2.15 7.37 8.47
C SER A 9 2.28 7.51 9.98
N PRO A 10 1.88 8.67 10.57
CA PRO A 10 1.80 8.85 12.02
C PRO A 10 0.50 8.30 12.60
N TYR A 11 -0.35 7.70 11.76
CA TYR A 11 -1.68 7.25 12.13
C TYR A 11 -1.73 5.74 12.27
N GLY A 12 -2.74 5.25 13.02
CA GLY A 12 -3.01 3.82 13.10
C GLY A 12 -3.37 3.19 11.74
N PRO A 13 -3.43 1.85 11.65
CA PRO A 13 -3.61 1.12 10.39
C PRO A 13 -4.86 1.52 9.60
N ALA A 14 -6.02 1.61 10.26
CA ALA A 14 -7.28 1.96 9.61
C ALA A 14 -7.26 3.39 9.04
N GLU A 15 -6.66 4.32 9.79
CA GLU A 15 -6.55 5.72 9.37
C GLU A 15 -5.49 5.89 8.28
N THR A 16 -4.39 5.15 8.37
CA THR A 16 -3.36 5.07 7.32
C THR A 16 -3.95 4.56 6.01
N TYR A 17 -4.76 3.50 6.07
CA TYR A 17 -5.48 2.97 4.92
C TYR A 17 -6.36 4.03 4.26
N ARG A 18 -7.22 4.70 5.04
CA ARG A 18 -8.09 5.78 4.55
C ARG A 18 -7.31 6.90 3.86
N ILE A 19 -6.25 7.40 4.50
CA ILE A 19 -5.46 8.53 3.98
C ILE A 19 -4.72 8.15 2.70
N ILE A 20 -4.19 6.92 2.60
CA ILE A 20 -3.55 6.46 1.37
C ILE A 20 -4.55 6.42 0.21
N LEU A 21 -5.75 5.89 0.42
CA LEU A 21 -6.80 5.89 -0.62
C LEU A 21 -7.22 7.31 -1.05
N GLU A 22 -7.37 8.23 -0.09
CA GLU A 22 -7.67 9.63 -0.39
C GLU A 22 -6.55 10.30 -1.20
N GLU A 23 -5.30 10.02 -0.87
CA GLU A 23 -4.15 10.56 -1.57
C GLU A 23 -4.01 9.97 -2.99
N LEU A 24 -4.34 8.68 -3.19
CA LEU A 24 -4.49 8.09 -4.53
C LEU A 24 -5.56 8.83 -5.33
N GLY A 25 -6.73 9.08 -4.73
CA GLY A 25 -7.80 9.88 -5.36
C GLY A 25 -7.33 11.29 -5.77
N ARG A 26 -6.59 11.98 -4.90
CA ARG A 26 -6.02 13.31 -5.20
C ARG A 26 -4.99 13.29 -6.32
N ARG A 27 -4.30 12.16 -6.51
CA ARG A 27 -3.33 11.95 -7.59
C ARG A 27 -3.97 11.50 -8.90
N GLY A 28 -5.30 11.40 -8.94
CA GLY A 28 -6.08 11.10 -10.15
C GLY A 28 -6.43 9.63 -10.32
N PHE A 29 -6.14 8.77 -9.35
CA PHE A 29 -6.55 7.36 -9.40
C PHE A 29 -8.00 7.20 -8.95
N SER A 30 -8.83 6.56 -9.75
CA SER A 30 -10.18 6.14 -9.33
C SER A 30 -10.13 4.71 -8.79
N VAL A 31 -10.15 4.55 -7.47
CA VAL A 31 -10.10 3.23 -6.80
C VAL A 31 -11.46 2.54 -6.87
N GLY A 32 -11.54 1.41 -7.57
CA GLY A 32 -12.74 0.58 -7.66
C GLY A 32 -12.80 -0.49 -6.56
N PHE A 33 -11.66 -1.11 -6.27
CA PHE A 33 -11.51 -2.10 -5.21
C PHE A 33 -10.20 -1.86 -4.47
N SER A 34 -10.18 -2.14 -3.17
CA SER A 34 -8.97 -2.09 -2.37
C SER A 34 -9.00 -3.07 -1.21
N LYS A 35 -7.82 -3.54 -0.82
CA LYS A 35 -7.61 -4.48 0.27
C LYS A 35 -6.44 -4.03 1.13
N HIS A 36 -6.62 -4.11 2.44
CA HIS A 36 -5.60 -3.82 3.44
C HIS A 36 -5.11 -5.14 4.05
N HIS A 37 -3.84 -5.46 3.79
CA HIS A 37 -3.12 -6.57 4.38
C HIS A 37 -2.30 -6.05 5.57
N TRP A 38 -2.72 -6.41 6.78
CA TRP A 38 -2.08 -6.00 8.02
C TRP A 38 -2.42 -7.00 9.12
N ALA A 39 -1.41 -7.46 9.86
CA ALA A 39 -1.60 -8.25 11.08
C ALA A 39 -1.62 -7.30 12.30
N GLY A 40 -2.49 -7.59 13.26
CA GLY A 40 -2.98 -6.64 14.29
C GLY A 40 -1.93 -5.99 15.20
N ASP A 41 -0.71 -6.47 15.16
CA ASP A 41 0.44 -6.09 15.99
C ASP A 41 1.62 -5.52 15.20
N LEU A 42 1.55 -5.49 13.87
CA LEU A 42 2.66 -5.00 13.04
C LEU A 42 2.66 -3.48 12.87
N PRO A 43 3.82 -2.81 12.91
CA PRO A 43 3.93 -1.37 12.65
C PRO A 43 4.00 -1.04 11.16
N PHE A 44 3.59 -1.96 10.28
CA PHE A 44 3.60 -1.82 8.82
C PHE A 44 2.55 -2.74 8.19
N GLY A 45 2.20 -2.48 6.94
CA GLY A 45 1.33 -3.37 6.17
C GLY A 45 1.36 -3.04 4.68
N LEU A 46 0.49 -3.71 3.93
CA LEU A 46 0.34 -3.56 2.49
C LEU A 46 -1.08 -3.17 2.14
N ILE A 47 -1.22 -2.24 1.21
CA ILE A 47 -2.50 -1.89 0.61
C ILE A 47 -2.41 -2.20 -0.87
N VAL A 48 -3.37 -2.97 -1.38
CA VAL A 48 -3.50 -3.23 -2.81
C VAL A 48 -4.80 -2.59 -3.28
N ALA A 49 -4.73 -1.84 -4.38
CA ALA A 49 -5.86 -1.11 -4.94
C ALA A 49 -5.95 -1.34 -6.45
N GLU A 50 -7.14 -1.72 -6.92
CA GLU A 50 -7.48 -1.76 -8.33
C GLU A 50 -8.02 -0.39 -8.73
N THR A 51 -7.39 0.24 -9.73
CA THR A 51 -7.76 1.58 -10.19
C THR A 51 -7.99 1.59 -11.70
N ASP A 52 -8.59 2.66 -12.20
CA ASP A 52 -8.78 2.92 -13.63
C ASP A 52 -7.47 3.07 -14.43
N SER A 53 -6.35 3.36 -13.75
CA SER A 53 -5.03 3.57 -14.36
C SER A 53 -4.11 2.35 -14.23
N GLY A 54 -4.59 1.27 -13.59
CA GLY A 54 -3.84 0.06 -13.29
C GLY A 54 -3.87 -0.28 -11.80
N GLU A 55 -3.20 -1.37 -11.44
CA GLU A 55 -3.08 -1.79 -10.04
C GLU A 55 -2.07 -0.90 -9.29
N VAL A 56 -2.35 -0.65 -8.01
CA VAL A 56 -1.47 0.12 -7.12
C VAL A 56 -1.23 -0.67 -5.83
N ALA A 57 0.03 -0.94 -5.52
CA ALA A 57 0.44 -1.59 -4.28
C ALA A 57 1.25 -0.61 -3.43
N VAL A 58 0.80 -0.34 -2.20
CA VAL A 58 1.48 0.57 -1.28
C VAL A 58 1.85 -0.17 0.00
N ARG A 59 3.16 -0.37 0.21
CA ARG A 59 3.68 -0.79 1.52
C ARG A 59 3.76 0.43 2.43
N TRP A 60 3.13 0.37 3.59
CA TRP A 60 3.15 1.47 4.57
C TRP A 60 3.82 1.05 5.86
N SER A 61 4.41 1.99 6.58
CA SER A 61 4.89 1.79 7.95
C SER A 61 4.60 2.99 8.86
N LEU A 62 4.57 2.76 10.16
CA LEU A 62 4.42 3.82 11.15
C LEU A 62 5.65 4.74 11.17
N GLY A 63 5.42 6.05 11.30
CA GLY A 63 6.46 7.07 11.29
C GLY A 63 5.97 8.40 11.87
N GLY A 64 6.84 9.42 11.92
CA GLY A 64 6.49 10.70 12.56
C GLY A 64 5.65 11.67 11.71
N LYS A 65 5.50 11.41 10.40
CA LYS A 65 4.77 12.27 9.45
C LYS A 65 4.25 11.45 8.28
N PHE A 66 3.21 11.95 7.61
CA PHE A 66 2.64 11.30 6.44
C PHE A 66 3.46 11.62 5.19
N GLU A 67 3.90 10.58 4.48
CA GLU A 67 4.60 10.68 3.19
C GLU A 67 4.16 9.52 2.31
N LEU A 68 3.87 9.78 1.02
CA LEU A 68 3.55 8.75 0.03
C LEU A 68 4.34 8.97 -1.26
N LYS A 69 5.10 7.96 -1.66
CA LYS A 69 5.80 7.89 -2.95
C LYS A 69 5.18 6.78 -3.80
N LEU A 70 5.03 7.02 -5.09
CA LEU A 70 4.54 6.07 -6.07
C LEU A 70 5.49 6.07 -7.27
N GLU A 71 5.69 4.90 -7.84
CA GLU A 71 6.52 4.68 -9.03
C GLU A 71 5.77 3.73 -9.97
N GLU A 72 5.75 4.07 -11.25
CA GLU A 72 5.21 3.20 -12.29
C GLU A 72 6.23 2.09 -12.58
N VAL A 73 5.77 0.85 -12.61
CA VAL A 73 6.61 -0.33 -12.83
C VAL A 73 5.95 -1.28 -13.83
N ASP A 74 6.70 -2.27 -14.30
CA ASP A 74 6.13 -3.37 -15.06
C ASP A 74 5.40 -4.37 -14.15
N LYS A 75 4.70 -5.32 -14.75
CA LYS A 75 3.86 -6.29 -14.03
C LYS A 75 4.67 -7.28 -13.18
N GLU A 76 5.84 -7.70 -13.66
CA GLU A 76 6.71 -8.63 -12.94
C GLU A 76 7.21 -7.98 -11.64
N THR A 77 7.70 -6.74 -11.74
CA THR A 77 8.13 -5.95 -10.57
C THR A 77 6.99 -5.71 -9.56
N TYR A 78 5.78 -5.45 -10.06
CA TYR A 78 4.61 -5.28 -9.19
C TYR A 78 4.24 -6.57 -8.45
N ASP A 79 4.20 -7.70 -9.16
CA ASP A 79 3.82 -8.98 -8.58
C ASP A 79 4.85 -9.42 -7.53
N GLU A 80 6.16 -9.29 -7.82
CA GLU A 80 7.25 -9.55 -6.86
C GLU A 80 7.12 -8.66 -5.60
N PHE A 81 6.85 -7.36 -5.77
CA PHE A 81 6.68 -6.45 -4.64
C PHE A 81 5.52 -6.84 -3.70
N VAL A 82 4.39 -7.29 -4.28
CA VAL A 82 3.23 -7.75 -3.52
C VAL A 82 3.54 -9.05 -2.81
N GLU A 83 4.11 -10.04 -3.51
CA GLU A 83 4.47 -11.33 -2.94
C GLU A 83 5.44 -11.18 -1.78
N ASP A 84 6.56 -10.49 -1.98
CA ASP A 84 7.57 -10.22 -0.95
C ASP A 84 6.94 -9.57 0.29
N THR A 85 6.14 -8.52 0.09
CA THR A 85 5.55 -7.78 1.22
C THR A 85 4.54 -8.62 1.99
N LEU A 86 3.77 -9.46 1.30
CA LEU A 86 2.85 -10.41 1.93
C LEU A 86 3.59 -11.48 2.71
N GLU A 87 4.70 -12.00 2.18
CA GLU A 87 5.55 -12.94 2.91
C GLU A 87 6.04 -12.32 4.22
N TYR A 88 6.57 -11.08 4.20
CA TYR A 88 6.97 -10.39 5.44
C TYR A 88 5.82 -10.16 6.42
N THR A 89 4.63 -9.83 5.93
CA THR A 89 3.46 -9.58 6.78
C THR A 89 2.93 -10.87 7.42
N ASN A 90 3.02 -11.99 6.70
CA ASN A 90 2.54 -13.30 7.18
C ASN A 90 3.57 -14.06 8.01
N ALA A 91 4.87 -13.91 7.71
CA ALA A 91 5.95 -14.59 8.42
C ALA A 91 6.10 -14.13 9.88
N ASP A 92 5.69 -12.89 10.19
CA ASP A 92 5.74 -12.31 11.54
C ASP A 92 4.46 -12.59 12.36
N SER A 93 3.49 -13.30 11.78
CA SER A 93 2.25 -13.74 12.45
C SER A 93 2.33 -15.17 13.03
N GLY A 94 3.53 -15.78 13.04
CA GLY A 94 3.78 -17.18 13.41
C GLY A 94 4.47 -17.36 14.76
#